data_AF-T5LWX8-F1
#
_entry.id   AF-T5LWX8-F1
#
_cell.length_a   1.000
_cell.length_b   1.000
_cell.length_c   1.000
_cell.angle_alpha   90.00
_cell.angle_beta   90.00
_cell.angle_gamma   90.00
#
_symmetry.space_group_name_H-M   'P 1'
#
loop_
_entity.id
_entity.type
_entity.pdbx_description
1 polymer ?
#
loop_
_entity_poly.entity_id
_entity_poly.type
_entity_poly.pdbx_seq_one_letter_code
_entity_poly.pdbx_strand_id
1 'polypeptide(L)'
;MQRNEFISRRGSRDITDWLLALIWPLMGVGSLLVLWRLDDIAHGSAEEKFGYVALVLASFGMCAYYLFSSRVFDYAVLVPEIVWEQTGVRLVADKDFDPLLSFIVFWMSCLLAVIGIILIIADPEDGMDGIPVTYVALTLLTAVALISFVRCAHYAWMRHRRRRHPGDIELTPQGIRQRVADRVVEVSWQDISVWEGRRRTNMGEYTDLWNAVSRNQVRHYGNREPKRYSGERPQNFEILLTPVVDNDAMHTFIWTAWTDPAWASTILSSQDRVGSLTEILSAPRAEEPLLQEKMNRQSDSVGVERSKKGDIGERISSKHSFPR
;
A
#
# COMPACT_ATOMS: atom_id res chain seq x y z
N MET A 1 28.70 -8.27 -22.25
CA MET A 1 27.53 -8.99 -21.72
C MET A 1 27.90 -9.50 -20.32
N GLN A 2 27.86 -8.61 -19.33
CA GLN A 2 28.12 -8.95 -17.93
C GLN A 2 26.77 -8.87 -17.21
N ARG A 3 26.26 -10.05 -16.84
CA ARG A 3 25.08 -10.21 -15.99
C ARG A 3 25.58 -10.00 -14.56
N ASN A 4 25.60 -8.76 -14.10
CA ASN A 4 25.89 -8.46 -12.70
C ASN A 4 24.66 -8.83 -11.86
N GLU A 5 24.90 -9.64 -10.84
CA GLU A 5 23.91 -10.09 -9.86
C GLU A 5 23.35 -8.88 -9.11
N PHE A 6 22.08 -8.53 -9.38
CA PHE A 6 21.32 -7.59 -8.57
C PHE A 6 20.90 -8.29 -7.27
N ILE A 7 21.75 -8.21 -6.25
CA ILE A 7 21.44 -8.71 -4.91
C ILE A 7 20.68 -7.62 -4.17
N SER A 8 19.35 -7.77 -4.07
CA SER A 8 18.57 -7.04 -3.08
C SER A 8 19.04 -7.47 -1.69
N ARG A 9 19.66 -6.54 -0.95
CA ARG A 9 20.02 -6.81 0.45
C ARG A 9 18.75 -6.85 1.28
N ARG A 10 18.22 -8.08 1.41
CA ARG A 10 17.19 -8.50 2.35
C ARG A 10 17.54 -7.98 3.76
N GLY A 11 16.82 -6.97 4.24
CA GLY A 11 16.89 -6.54 5.63
C GLY A 11 16.70 -7.74 6.56
N SER A 12 17.51 -7.84 7.61
CA SER A 12 17.39 -8.90 8.60
C SER A 12 16.03 -8.77 9.29
N ARG A 13 15.19 -9.80 9.19
CA ARG A 13 13.93 -9.88 9.92
C ARG A 13 14.19 -9.74 11.42
N ASP A 14 13.42 -8.91 12.09
CA ASP A 14 13.56 -8.69 13.52
C ASP A 14 13.20 -9.95 14.34
N ILE A 15 13.91 -10.11 15.46
CA ILE A 15 13.54 -10.89 16.66
C ILE A 15 12.05 -11.27 16.78
N THR A 16 11.33 -10.16 16.89
CA THR A 16 9.95 -10.02 17.33
C THR A 16 8.96 -10.60 16.32
N ASP A 17 9.22 -10.42 15.02
CA ASP A 17 8.36 -10.91 13.94
C ASP A 17 8.35 -12.43 13.87
N TRP A 18 9.50 -13.07 14.09
CA TRP A 18 9.60 -14.52 14.15
C TRP A 18 8.90 -15.10 15.38
N LEU A 19 9.03 -14.45 16.53
CA LEU A 19 8.33 -14.86 17.76
C LEU A 19 6.81 -14.76 17.60
N LEU A 20 6.30 -13.65 17.08
CA LEU A 20 4.87 -13.45 16.82
C LEU A 20 4.34 -14.47 15.79
N ALA A 21 5.10 -14.75 14.73
CA ALA A 21 4.72 -15.76 13.76
C ALA A 21 4.62 -17.17 14.37
N LEU A 22 5.53 -17.54 15.28
CA LEU A 22 5.58 -18.87 15.91
C LEU A 22 4.51 -19.10 17.00
N ILE A 23 3.96 -18.03 17.60
CA ILE A 23 2.89 -18.15 18.60
C ILE A 23 1.61 -18.73 17.98
N TRP A 24 1.28 -18.38 16.73
CA TRP A 24 0.02 -18.83 16.11
C TRP A 24 -0.07 -20.35 15.93
N PRO A 25 0.92 -21.05 15.35
CA PRO A 25 0.90 -22.52 15.27
C PRO A 25 0.92 -23.19 16.65
N LEU A 26 1.64 -22.62 17.63
CA LEU A 26 1.67 -23.14 19.00
C LEU A 26 0.29 -23.07 19.66
N MET A 27 -0.45 -21.97 19.46
CA MET A 27 -1.83 -21.85 19.96
C MET A 27 -2.79 -22.83 19.27
N GLY A 28 -2.67 -23.00 17.94
CA GLY A 28 -3.52 -23.92 17.18
C GLY A 28 -3.27 -25.40 17.51
N VAL A 29 -2.00 -25.82 17.56
CA VAL A 29 -1.64 -27.20 17.91
C VAL A 29 -1.81 -27.46 19.41
N GLY A 30 -1.51 -26.48 20.25
CA GLY A 30 -1.68 -26.58 21.70
C GLY A 30 -3.14 -26.77 22.11
N SER A 31 -4.07 -26.03 21.49
CA SER A 31 -5.51 -26.21 21.73
C SER A 31 -6.00 -27.59 21.30
N LEU A 32 -5.56 -28.09 20.14
CA LEU A 32 -5.80 -29.46 19.70
C LEU A 32 -5.33 -30.51 20.72
N LEU A 33 -4.13 -30.35 21.27
CA LEU A 33 -3.57 -31.32 22.22
C LEU A 33 -4.33 -31.34 23.54
N VAL A 34 -4.82 -30.18 24.01
CA VAL A 34 -5.69 -30.09 25.19
C VAL A 34 -7.01 -30.82 24.94
N LEU A 35 -7.65 -30.56 23.80
CA LEU A 35 -8.93 -31.17 23.44
C LEU A 35 -8.82 -32.68 23.16
N TRP A 36 -7.71 -33.11 22.56
CA TRP A 36 -7.43 -34.54 22.37
C TRP A 36 -7.17 -35.26 23.70
N ARG A 37 -6.53 -34.60 24.67
CA ARG A 37 -6.34 -35.13 26.02
C ARG A 37 -7.63 -35.22 26.84
N LEU A 38 -8.61 -34.39 26.52
CA LEU A 38 -9.95 -34.42 27.13
C LEU A 38 -10.88 -35.47 26.49
N ASP A 39 -10.37 -36.26 25.52
CA ASP A 39 -11.08 -37.31 24.78
C ASP A 39 -12.24 -36.83 23.87
N ASP A 40 -12.53 -35.52 23.85
CA ASP A 40 -13.56 -34.89 23.01
C ASP A 40 -13.30 -35.14 21.51
N ILE A 41 -12.05 -35.00 21.04
CA ILE A 41 -11.72 -35.19 19.62
C ILE A 41 -11.81 -36.65 19.18
N ALA A 42 -11.52 -37.61 20.08
CA ALA A 42 -11.53 -39.03 19.72
C ALA A 42 -12.97 -39.53 19.47
N HIS A 43 -13.90 -39.06 20.30
CA HIS A 43 -15.31 -39.46 20.29
C HIS A 43 -16.23 -38.51 19.50
N GLY A 44 -15.74 -37.32 19.16
CA GLY A 44 -16.48 -36.32 18.39
C GLY A 44 -16.85 -36.73 16.97
N SER A 45 -17.86 -36.06 16.42
CA SER A 45 -18.38 -36.31 15.07
C SER A 45 -17.35 -35.99 13.98
N ALA A 46 -17.60 -36.48 12.76
CA ALA A 46 -16.71 -36.19 11.63
C ALA A 46 -16.63 -34.69 11.33
N GLU A 47 -17.74 -33.96 11.51
CA GLU A 47 -17.82 -32.51 11.31
C GLU A 47 -16.97 -31.77 12.33
N GLU A 48 -17.05 -32.15 13.60
CA GLU A 48 -16.24 -31.58 14.68
C GLU A 48 -14.74 -31.77 14.42
N LYS A 49 -14.33 -32.96 13.97
CA LYS A 49 -12.95 -33.28 13.56
C LYS A 49 -12.47 -32.38 12.42
N PHE A 50 -13.29 -32.16 11.39
CA PHE A 50 -12.97 -31.22 10.31
C PHE A 50 -12.89 -29.78 10.81
N GLY A 51 -13.72 -29.42 11.80
CA GLY A 51 -13.71 -28.10 12.43
C GLY A 51 -12.39 -27.79 13.12
N TYR A 52 -11.87 -28.75 13.91
CA TYR A 52 -10.57 -28.60 14.55
C TYR A 52 -9.41 -28.53 13.56
N VAL A 53 -9.43 -29.35 12.50
CA VAL A 53 -8.42 -29.28 11.42
C VAL A 53 -8.44 -27.90 10.75
N ALA A 54 -9.63 -27.34 10.50
CA ALA A 54 -9.77 -26.01 9.91
C ALA A 54 -9.19 -24.90 10.81
N LEU A 55 -9.38 -24.99 12.13
CA LEU A 55 -8.78 -24.06 13.10
C LEU A 55 -7.26 -24.11 13.10
N VAL A 56 -6.67 -25.31 13.03
CA VAL A 56 -5.21 -25.46 12.94
C VAL A 56 -4.67 -24.85 11.65
N LEU A 57 -5.31 -25.14 10.52
CA LEU A 57 -4.95 -24.54 9.24
C LEU A 57 -5.06 -23.01 9.28
N ALA A 58 -6.07 -22.47 9.93
CA ALA A 58 -6.21 -21.03 10.13
C ALA A 58 -5.04 -20.44 10.92
N SER A 59 -4.61 -21.10 12.01
CA SER A 59 -3.44 -20.72 12.81
C SER A 59 -2.14 -20.73 12.00
N PHE A 60 -1.90 -21.76 11.21
CA PHE A 60 -0.74 -21.80 10.30
C PHE A 60 -0.81 -20.72 9.22
N GLY A 61 -2.00 -20.44 8.68
CA GLY A 61 -2.18 -19.34 7.74
C GLY A 61 -1.92 -17.96 8.38
N MET A 62 -2.29 -17.75 9.65
CA MET A 62 -1.95 -16.50 10.36
C MET A 62 -0.44 -16.34 10.53
N CYS A 63 0.29 -17.41 10.83
CA CYS A 63 1.75 -17.41 10.82
C CYS A 63 2.29 -16.96 9.45
N ALA A 64 1.79 -17.57 8.36
CA ALA A 64 2.19 -17.22 7.01
C ALA A 64 1.87 -15.75 6.67
N TYR A 65 0.70 -15.25 7.10
CA TYR A 65 0.34 -13.83 6.96
C TYR A 65 1.39 -12.91 7.60
N TYR A 66 1.80 -13.16 8.85
CA TYR A 66 2.83 -12.36 9.52
C TYR A 66 4.18 -12.41 8.77
N LEU A 67 4.59 -13.59 8.27
CA LEU A 67 5.84 -13.74 7.53
C LEU A 67 5.85 -13.05 6.16
N PHE A 68 4.69 -12.93 5.52
CA PHE A 68 4.52 -12.18 4.27
C PHE A 68 4.32 -10.69 4.52
N SER A 69 3.58 -10.31 5.58
CA SER A 69 3.28 -8.93 5.92
C SER A 69 4.48 -8.17 6.48
N SER A 70 5.40 -8.82 7.19
CA SER A 70 6.65 -8.17 7.63
C SER A 70 7.46 -7.65 6.44
N ARG A 71 7.48 -8.39 5.33
CA ARG A 71 8.07 -7.89 4.08
C ARG A 71 7.38 -6.61 3.63
N VAL A 72 6.06 -6.54 3.71
CA VAL A 72 5.29 -5.38 3.26
C VAL A 72 5.63 -4.10 4.05
N PHE A 73 5.97 -4.20 5.34
CA PHE A 73 6.28 -3.04 6.17
C PHE A 73 7.70 -2.50 6.00
N ASP A 74 8.67 -3.37 5.69
CA ASP A 74 10.09 -3.00 5.55
C ASP A 74 10.60 -3.07 4.10
N TYR A 75 9.73 -3.28 3.12
CA TYR A 75 10.15 -3.40 1.73
C TYR A 75 10.58 -2.03 1.16
N ALA A 76 11.87 -1.93 0.84
CA ALA A 76 12.45 -0.81 0.10
C ALA A 76 13.21 -1.31 -1.12
N VAL A 77 12.88 -0.77 -2.30
CA VAL A 77 13.65 -1.00 -3.53
C VAL A 77 14.87 -0.09 -3.49
N LEU A 78 16.00 -0.63 -3.04
CA LEU A 78 17.27 0.12 -2.94
C LEU A 78 17.89 0.42 -4.31
N VAL A 79 17.62 -0.41 -5.32
CA VAL A 79 18.11 -0.20 -6.70
C VAL A 79 16.97 -0.54 -7.66
N PRO A 80 16.39 0.46 -8.36
CA PRO A 80 15.33 0.23 -9.33
C PRO A 80 15.86 -0.48 -10.58
N GLU A 81 15.10 -1.42 -11.14
CA GLU A 81 15.42 -2.01 -12.44
C GLU A 81 14.94 -1.08 -13.56
N ILE A 82 15.89 -0.49 -14.28
CA ILE A 82 15.64 0.52 -15.32
C ILE A 82 15.97 -0.06 -16.69
N VAL A 83 14.96 -0.16 -17.57
CA VAL A 83 15.09 -0.72 -18.92
C VAL A 83 14.98 0.40 -19.96
N TRP A 84 15.91 0.42 -20.91
CA TRP A 84 15.90 1.34 -22.03
C TRP A 84 14.76 1.02 -23.01
N GLU A 85 14.00 2.04 -23.43
CA GLU A 85 12.99 1.94 -24.49
C GLU A 85 13.20 2.99 -25.57
N GLN A 86 12.66 2.79 -26.77
CA GLN A 86 12.90 3.68 -27.91
C GLN A 86 12.47 5.13 -27.64
N THR A 87 11.35 5.32 -26.94
CA THR A 87 10.73 6.63 -26.65
C THR A 87 11.04 7.16 -25.25
N GLY A 88 11.87 6.46 -24.46
CA GLY A 88 12.15 6.84 -23.07
C GLY A 88 12.76 5.71 -22.27
N VAL A 89 12.21 5.47 -21.09
CA VAL A 89 12.70 4.50 -20.11
C VAL A 89 11.54 3.82 -19.41
N ARG A 90 11.66 2.53 -19.13
CA ARG A 90 10.70 1.78 -18.32
C ARG A 90 11.34 1.36 -17.00
N LEU A 91 10.73 1.78 -15.90
CA LEU A 91 11.05 1.29 -14.57
C LEU A 91 10.21 0.03 -14.31
N VAL A 92 10.89 -1.09 -14.06
CA VAL A 92 10.26 -2.40 -13.91
C VAL A 92 9.87 -2.62 -12.46
N ALA A 93 8.63 -3.05 -12.25
CA ALA A 93 8.15 -3.45 -10.94
C ALA A 93 8.80 -4.77 -10.48
N ASP A 94 9.31 -4.81 -9.26
CA ASP A 94 9.75 -6.05 -8.61
C ASP A 94 8.57 -7.04 -8.52
N LYS A 95 8.77 -8.19 -9.16
CA LYS A 95 7.79 -9.28 -9.23
C LYS A 95 7.74 -10.11 -7.95
N ASP A 96 8.75 -10.00 -7.09
CA ASP A 96 8.83 -10.69 -5.82
C ASP A 96 8.07 -9.94 -4.70
N PHE A 97 7.74 -8.67 -4.92
CA PHE A 97 6.86 -7.89 -4.03
C PHE A 97 5.39 -8.21 -4.31
N ASP A 98 4.77 -9.01 -3.44
CA ASP A 98 3.37 -9.44 -3.56
C ASP A 98 2.57 -9.15 -2.28
N PRO A 99 2.21 -7.88 -2.03
CA PRO A 99 1.46 -7.50 -0.84
C PRO A 99 0.09 -8.18 -0.81
N LEU A 100 -0.55 -8.39 -1.96
CA LEU A 100 -1.87 -9.01 -2.07
C LEU A 100 -1.89 -10.45 -1.58
N LEU A 101 -0.79 -11.20 -1.70
CA LEU A 101 -0.68 -12.56 -1.16
C LEU A 101 -0.89 -12.59 0.35
N SER A 102 -0.30 -11.63 1.09
CA SER A 102 -0.46 -11.57 2.55
C SER A 102 -1.94 -11.42 2.93
N PHE A 103 -2.67 -10.51 2.26
CA PHE A 103 -4.10 -10.31 2.52
C PHE A 103 -4.95 -11.51 2.12
N ILE A 104 -4.63 -12.18 1.01
CA ILE A 104 -5.32 -13.44 0.65
C ILE A 104 -5.15 -14.47 1.76
N VAL A 105 -3.92 -14.65 2.26
CA VAL A 105 -3.63 -15.59 3.34
C VAL A 105 -4.40 -15.22 4.62
N PHE A 106 -4.43 -13.93 4.99
CA PHE A 106 -5.20 -13.45 6.14
C PHE A 106 -6.69 -13.80 6.03
N TRP A 107 -7.34 -13.43 4.92
CA TRP A 107 -8.78 -13.67 4.75
C TRP A 107 -9.09 -15.16 4.61
N MET A 108 -8.19 -15.96 4.03
CA MET A 108 -8.31 -17.41 3.99
C MET A 108 -8.22 -18.02 5.39
N SER A 109 -7.31 -17.53 6.23
CA SER A 109 -7.24 -17.92 7.64
C SER A 109 -8.51 -17.56 8.40
N CYS A 110 -9.04 -16.35 8.23
CA CYS A 110 -10.32 -15.97 8.84
C CYS A 110 -11.46 -16.88 8.38
N LEU A 111 -11.53 -17.18 7.08
CA LEU A 111 -12.55 -18.05 6.51
C LEU A 111 -12.46 -19.46 7.12
N LEU A 112 -11.26 -20.04 7.18
CA LEU A 112 -11.01 -21.35 7.77
C LEU A 112 -11.37 -21.39 9.26
N ALA A 113 -11.01 -20.33 10.01
CA ALA A 113 -11.35 -20.26 11.43
C ALA A 113 -12.86 -20.24 11.66
N VAL A 114 -13.59 -19.42 10.88
CA VAL A 114 -15.04 -19.29 11.01
C VAL A 114 -15.76 -20.57 10.58
N ILE A 115 -15.35 -21.19 9.47
CA ILE A 115 -15.88 -22.50 9.05
C ILE A 115 -15.60 -23.54 10.14
N GLY A 116 -14.40 -23.53 10.72
CA GLY A 116 -14.04 -24.45 11.80
C GLY A 116 -14.96 -24.33 13.01
N ILE A 117 -15.24 -23.11 13.45
CA ILE A 117 -16.18 -22.83 14.55
C ILE A 117 -17.61 -23.27 14.20
N ILE A 118 -18.08 -22.99 12.98
CA ILE A 118 -19.42 -23.42 12.54
C ILE A 118 -19.53 -24.95 12.62
N LEU A 119 -18.54 -25.69 12.13
CA LEU A 119 -18.56 -27.16 12.13
C LEU A 119 -18.54 -27.77 13.53
N ILE A 120 -17.90 -27.10 14.50
CA ILE A 120 -17.88 -27.55 15.91
C ILE A 120 -19.22 -27.29 16.60
N ILE A 121 -19.89 -26.17 16.29
CA ILE A 121 -21.12 -25.73 16.97
C ILE A 121 -22.39 -26.28 16.29
N ALA A 122 -22.32 -26.68 15.02
CA ALA A 122 -23.46 -27.13 14.23
C ALA A 122 -23.92 -28.56 14.56
N ASP A 123 -23.21 -29.31 15.41
CA ASP A 123 -23.54 -30.69 15.74
C ASP A 123 -24.91 -30.77 16.44
N PRO A 124 -25.92 -31.45 15.85
CA PRO A 124 -27.28 -31.44 16.34
C PRO A 124 -27.60 -32.57 17.32
N GLU A 125 -26.60 -33.24 17.91
CA GLU A 125 -26.85 -34.48 18.67
C GLU A 125 -27.60 -34.35 19.99
N ASP A 126 -27.89 -33.15 20.49
CA ASP A 126 -28.79 -33.01 21.64
C ASP A 126 -30.09 -32.33 21.27
N GLY A 127 -31.19 -33.04 21.53
CA GLY A 127 -32.59 -32.61 21.41
C GLY A 127 -32.95 -31.45 22.33
N MET A 128 -32.31 -30.32 22.11
CA MET A 128 -32.60 -29.04 22.72
C MET A 128 -33.38 -28.22 21.72
N ASP A 129 -34.64 -27.95 22.06
CA ASP A 129 -35.42 -26.86 21.49
C ASP A 129 -34.50 -25.64 21.32
N GLY A 130 -34.13 -25.35 20.07
CA GLY A 130 -32.96 -24.57 19.74
C GLY A 130 -32.97 -23.19 20.40
N ILE A 131 -31.99 -22.97 21.28
CA ILE A 131 -31.82 -21.69 21.95
C ILE A 131 -31.57 -20.64 20.84
N PRO A 132 -32.35 -19.54 20.78
CA PRO A 132 -32.25 -18.54 19.71
C PRO A 132 -30.85 -17.93 19.58
N VAL A 133 -30.05 -17.97 20.64
CA VAL A 133 -28.66 -17.50 20.69
C VAL A 133 -27.74 -18.29 19.74
N THR A 134 -27.93 -19.61 19.61
CA THR A 134 -27.09 -20.45 18.74
C THR A 134 -27.34 -20.15 17.27
N TYR A 135 -28.60 -19.94 16.89
CA TYR A 135 -28.96 -19.53 15.52
C TYR A 135 -28.45 -18.12 15.18
N VAL A 136 -28.51 -17.18 16.13
CA VAL A 136 -27.93 -15.84 15.93
C VAL A 136 -26.42 -15.94 15.75
N ALA A 137 -25.72 -16.72 16.57
CA ALA A 137 -24.28 -16.94 16.44
C ALA A 137 -23.91 -17.58 15.09
N LEU A 138 -24.61 -18.64 14.67
CA LEU A 138 -24.42 -19.28 13.37
C LEU A 138 -24.66 -18.31 12.20
N THR A 139 -25.69 -17.47 12.30
CA THR A 139 -26.00 -16.46 11.27
C THR A 139 -24.88 -15.41 11.17
N LEU A 140 -24.37 -14.93 12.31
CA LEU A 140 -23.26 -13.99 12.35
C LEU A 140 -21.97 -14.61 11.81
N LEU A 141 -21.64 -15.83 12.21
CA LEU A 141 -20.47 -16.56 11.70
C LEU A 141 -20.58 -16.78 10.19
N THR A 142 -21.76 -17.17 9.69
CA THR A 142 -21.99 -17.35 8.25
C THR A 142 -21.80 -16.02 7.48
N ALA A 143 -22.27 -14.90 8.04
CA ALA A 143 -22.03 -13.59 7.45
C ALA A 143 -20.53 -13.23 7.41
N VAL A 144 -19.77 -13.51 8.47
CA VAL A 144 -18.32 -13.30 8.49
C VAL A 144 -17.60 -14.22 7.49
N ALA A 145 -18.02 -15.48 7.35
CA ALA A 145 -17.49 -16.40 6.36
C ALA A 145 -17.73 -15.87 4.94
N LEU A 146 -18.93 -15.38 4.64
CA LEU A 146 -19.27 -14.81 3.34
C LEU A 146 -18.41 -13.57 3.05
N ILE A 147 -18.27 -12.64 4.01
CA ILE A 147 -17.41 -11.47 3.85
C ILE A 147 -15.96 -11.89 3.59
N SER A 148 -15.45 -12.86 4.35
CA SER A 148 -14.09 -13.36 4.19
C SER A 148 -13.87 -13.99 2.82
N PHE A 149 -14.81 -14.80 2.36
CA PHE A 149 -14.78 -15.41 1.03
C PHE A 149 -14.80 -14.36 -0.10
N VAL A 150 -15.71 -13.39 -0.02
CA VAL A 150 -15.79 -12.29 -1.00
C VAL A 150 -14.48 -11.50 -1.04
N ARG A 151 -13.85 -11.24 0.12
CA ARG A 151 -12.55 -10.57 0.21
C ARG A 151 -11.43 -11.42 -0.40
N CYS A 152 -11.36 -12.72 -0.09
CA CYS A 152 -10.42 -13.65 -0.72
C CYS A 152 -10.54 -13.62 -2.25
N ALA A 153 -11.76 -13.79 -2.77
CA ALA A 153 -12.02 -13.78 -4.20
C ALA A 153 -11.61 -12.44 -4.83
N HIS A 154 -11.94 -11.32 -4.19
CA HIS A 154 -11.55 -9.98 -4.64
C HIS A 154 -10.02 -9.82 -4.72
N TYR A 155 -9.27 -10.18 -3.67
CA TYR A 155 -7.81 -10.02 -3.69
C TYR A 155 -7.12 -11.03 -4.60
N ALA A 156 -7.60 -12.28 -4.68
CA ALA A 156 -7.09 -13.27 -5.61
C ALA A 156 -7.28 -12.81 -7.07
N TRP A 157 -8.44 -12.24 -7.38
CA TRP A 157 -8.72 -11.62 -8.67
C TRP A 157 -7.81 -10.43 -8.97
N MET A 158 -7.67 -9.52 -8.01
CA MET A 158 -6.79 -8.36 -8.15
C MET A 158 -5.32 -8.77 -8.35
N ARG A 159 -4.86 -9.77 -7.61
CA ARG A 159 -3.51 -10.36 -7.73
C ARG A 159 -3.28 -10.99 -9.10
N HIS A 160 -4.26 -11.73 -9.61
CA HIS A 160 -4.18 -12.31 -10.96
C HIS A 160 -4.03 -11.22 -12.04
N ARG A 161 -4.80 -10.14 -11.94
CA ARG A 161 -4.68 -9.01 -12.87
C ARG A 161 -3.34 -8.27 -12.73
N ARG A 162 -2.85 -8.09 -11.50
CA ARG A 162 -1.54 -7.47 -11.21
C ARG A 162 -0.37 -8.29 -11.74
N ARG A 163 -0.43 -9.62 -11.71
CA ARG A 163 0.63 -10.46 -12.31
C ARG A 163 0.85 -10.24 -13.81
N ARG A 164 -0.18 -9.82 -14.54
CA ARG A 164 -0.07 -9.49 -15.97
C ARG A 164 0.52 -8.10 -16.20
N HIS A 165 0.13 -7.14 -15.36
CA HIS A 165 0.59 -5.75 -15.41
C HIS A 165 0.91 -5.29 -13.98
N PRO A 166 2.16 -5.51 -13.52
CA PRO A 166 2.55 -5.33 -12.12
C PRO A 166 2.61 -3.86 -11.71
N GLY A 167 2.66 -2.95 -12.68
CA GLY A 167 2.71 -1.51 -12.44
C GLY A 167 3.97 -0.84 -12.96
N ASP A 168 4.63 -1.41 -13.98
CA ASP A 168 5.77 -0.79 -14.65
C ASP A 168 5.45 0.67 -15.01
N ILE A 169 6.41 1.56 -14.76
CA ILE A 169 6.28 2.99 -15.03
C ILE A 169 7.11 3.31 -16.26
N GLU A 170 6.43 3.75 -17.31
CA GLU A 170 7.04 4.29 -18.52
C GLU A 170 7.24 5.79 -18.32
N LEU A 171 8.50 6.22 -18.38
CA LEU A 171 8.92 7.62 -18.35
C LEU A 171 9.34 8.03 -19.76
N THR A 172 8.67 9.05 -20.28
CA THR A 172 8.95 9.62 -21.61
C THR A 172 9.29 11.10 -21.49
N PRO A 173 9.99 11.69 -22.47
CA PRO A 173 10.25 13.13 -22.48
C PRO A 173 8.98 13.99 -22.37
N GLN A 174 7.82 13.45 -22.80
CA GLN A 174 6.55 14.15 -22.80
C GLN A 174 5.75 13.97 -21.50
N GLY A 175 5.96 12.87 -20.77
CA GLY A 175 5.16 12.55 -19.61
C GLY A 175 5.44 11.19 -18.97
N ILE A 176 4.54 10.82 -18.07
CA ILE A 176 4.52 9.55 -17.36
C ILE A 176 3.34 8.71 -17.82
N ARG A 177 3.58 7.42 -17.99
CA ARG A 177 2.56 6.42 -18.28
C ARG A 177 2.73 5.23 -17.37
N GLN A 178 1.65 4.75 -16.79
CA GLN A 178 1.67 3.59 -15.91
C GLN A 178 0.47 2.69 -16.20
N ARG A 179 0.74 1.39 -16.42
CA ARG A 179 -0.30 0.37 -16.54
C ARG A 179 -0.30 -0.54 -15.33
N VAL A 180 -1.43 -0.55 -14.63
CA VAL A 180 -1.60 -1.18 -13.33
C VAL A 180 -2.88 -2.02 -13.39
N ALA A 181 -2.73 -3.34 -13.49
CA ALA A 181 -3.83 -4.24 -13.88
C ALA A 181 -4.50 -3.79 -15.21
N ASP A 182 -5.79 -3.45 -15.18
CA ASP A 182 -6.51 -2.94 -16.36
C ASP A 182 -6.58 -1.42 -16.45
N ARG A 183 -6.01 -0.72 -15.46
CA ARG A 183 -5.98 0.74 -15.44
C ARG A 183 -4.72 1.22 -16.14
N VAL A 184 -4.88 2.19 -17.03
CA VAL A 184 -3.77 2.96 -17.61
C VAL A 184 -3.92 4.40 -17.13
N VAL A 185 -2.81 4.96 -16.66
CA VAL A 185 -2.66 6.37 -16.30
C VAL A 185 -1.63 6.95 -17.25
N GLU A 186 -1.96 8.05 -17.92
CA GLU A 186 -1.06 8.74 -18.85
C GLU A 186 -1.22 10.24 -18.67
N VAL A 187 -0.13 10.92 -18.36
CA VAL A 187 -0.11 12.34 -18.02
C VAL A 187 1.14 12.99 -18.59
N SER A 188 0.97 14.12 -19.29
CA SER A 188 2.11 14.94 -19.69
C SER A 188 2.65 15.73 -18.51
N TRP A 189 3.97 15.94 -18.45
CA TRP A 189 4.60 16.80 -17.43
C TRP A 189 3.96 18.19 -17.34
N GLN A 190 3.50 18.73 -18.48
CA GLN A 190 2.85 20.05 -18.59
C GLN A 190 1.40 20.06 -18.10
N ASP A 191 0.71 18.92 -18.17
CA ASP A 191 -0.69 18.81 -17.75
C ASP A 191 -0.81 18.67 -16.22
N ILE A 192 0.27 18.31 -15.52
CA ILE A 192 0.29 18.22 -14.05
C ILE A 192 0.11 19.64 -13.48
N SER A 193 -0.93 19.84 -12.67
CA SER A 193 -1.27 21.17 -12.17
C SER A 193 -0.88 21.38 -10.71
N VAL A 194 -1.20 20.42 -9.84
CA VAL A 194 -1.04 20.53 -8.39
C VAL A 194 -0.89 19.13 -7.80
N TRP A 195 -0.03 18.99 -6.79
CA TRP A 195 0.00 17.82 -5.92
C TRP A 195 -1.08 17.94 -4.83
N GLU A 196 -1.98 16.97 -4.77
CA GLU A 196 -3.12 17.01 -3.83
C GLU A 196 -2.80 16.37 -2.48
N GLY A 197 -1.63 15.72 -2.36
CA GLY A 197 -1.12 15.23 -1.09
C GLY A 197 -2.02 14.25 -0.37
N ARG A 198 -1.89 12.96 -0.71
CA ARG A 198 -2.16 11.90 0.27
C ARG A 198 -1.35 10.66 -0.06
N ARG A 199 -0.38 10.35 0.80
CA ARG A 199 0.28 9.03 0.90
C ARG A 199 -0.80 8.01 1.26
N ARG A 200 -1.46 7.41 0.27
CA ARG A 200 -2.39 6.33 0.56
C ARG A 200 -1.58 5.05 0.61
N THR A 201 -1.29 4.60 1.82
CA THR A 201 -0.87 3.22 2.05
C THR A 201 -2.13 2.38 2.11
N ASN A 202 -2.38 1.61 1.06
CA ASN A 202 -3.44 0.62 1.10
C ASN A 202 -2.78 -0.74 0.97
N MET A 203 -2.86 -1.54 2.04
CA MET A 203 -2.40 -2.92 2.00
C MET A 203 -0.91 -3.05 1.63
N GLY A 204 -0.07 -2.10 2.04
CA GLY A 204 1.35 -2.09 1.67
C GLY A 204 1.68 -1.49 0.32
N GLU A 205 0.69 -1.23 -0.52
CA GLU A 205 0.85 -0.43 -1.73
C GLU A 205 0.84 1.05 -1.34
N TYR A 206 1.93 1.74 -1.64
CA TYR A 206 2.05 3.19 -1.65
C TYR A 206 1.63 3.72 -3.02
N THR A 207 0.56 4.50 -3.02
CA THR A 207 0.11 5.26 -4.18
C THR A 207 0.23 6.75 -3.92
N ASP A 208 0.76 7.47 -4.90
CA ASP A 208 0.83 8.94 -4.88
C ASP A 208 -0.30 9.53 -5.73
N LEU A 209 -0.95 10.56 -5.19
CA LEU A 209 -2.14 11.19 -5.76
C LEU A 209 -1.80 12.58 -6.29
N TRP A 210 -2.10 12.79 -7.57
CA TRP A 210 -1.76 14.02 -8.29
C TRP A 210 -2.97 14.55 -9.06
N ASN A 211 -2.97 15.85 -9.33
CA ASN A 211 -3.95 16.49 -10.19
C ASN A 211 -3.33 16.89 -11.52
N ALA A 212 -4.10 16.70 -12.58
CA ALA A 212 -3.79 17.16 -13.91
C ALA A 212 -4.97 17.95 -14.49
N VAL A 213 -4.67 19.00 -15.25
CA VAL A 213 -5.64 19.76 -16.03
C VAL A 213 -5.36 19.44 -17.50
N SER A 214 -6.22 18.62 -18.10
CA SER A 214 -6.01 18.14 -19.47
C SER A 214 -7.30 18.12 -20.27
N ARG A 215 -7.17 18.22 -21.59
CA ARG A 215 -8.26 17.96 -22.55
C ARG A 215 -8.43 16.46 -22.80
N ASN A 216 -7.48 15.62 -22.43
CA ASN A 216 -7.56 14.18 -22.61
C ASN A 216 -7.84 13.48 -21.27
N GLN A 217 -8.49 12.32 -21.33
CA GLN A 217 -8.71 11.49 -20.17
C GLN A 217 -7.39 10.89 -19.68
N VAL A 218 -6.95 11.35 -18.51
CA VAL A 218 -5.69 10.95 -17.89
C VAL A 218 -5.73 9.50 -17.41
N ARG A 219 -6.85 9.07 -16.82
CA ARG A 219 -7.05 7.73 -16.26
C ARG A 219 -8.11 6.99 -17.05
N HIS A 220 -7.73 5.91 -17.71
CA HIS A 220 -8.63 5.10 -18.53
C HIS A 220 -8.37 3.59 -18.34
N TYR A 221 -9.22 2.75 -18.95
CA TYR A 221 -9.00 1.31 -18.97
C TYR A 221 -8.13 0.96 -20.17
N GLY A 222 -7.15 0.07 -20.00
CA GLY A 222 -6.18 -0.26 -21.06
C GLY A 222 -6.77 -0.93 -22.32
N ASN A 223 -8.04 -1.32 -22.28
CA ASN A 223 -8.79 -1.82 -23.45
C ASN A 223 -9.64 -0.73 -24.14
N ARG A 224 -9.48 0.54 -23.73
CA ARG A 224 -10.23 1.68 -24.26
C ARG A 224 -9.26 2.80 -24.60
N GLU A 225 -9.55 3.53 -25.66
CA GLU A 225 -8.81 4.74 -25.98
C GLU A 225 -9.15 5.86 -24.98
N PRO A 226 -8.19 6.75 -24.67
CA PRO A 226 -8.43 7.89 -23.80
C PRO A 226 -9.46 8.84 -24.44
N LYS A 227 -10.51 9.16 -23.69
CA LYS A 227 -11.55 10.08 -24.16
C LYS A 227 -11.01 11.51 -24.23
N ARG A 228 -11.24 12.20 -25.35
CA ARG A 228 -10.99 13.63 -25.49
C ARG A 228 -12.20 14.44 -25.01
N TYR A 229 -11.95 15.47 -24.22
CA TYR A 229 -12.93 16.44 -23.73
C TYR A 229 -12.97 17.67 -24.63
N SER A 230 -14.09 18.38 -24.60
CA SER A 230 -14.31 19.62 -25.35
C SER A 230 -13.49 20.81 -24.83
N GLY A 231 -12.94 20.71 -23.62
CA GLY A 231 -12.13 21.73 -22.97
C GLY A 231 -11.26 21.14 -21.87
N GLU A 232 -10.35 21.94 -21.34
CA GLU A 232 -9.49 21.55 -20.22
C GLU A 232 -10.31 21.28 -18.97
N ARG A 233 -10.02 20.17 -18.30
CA ARG A 233 -10.71 19.77 -17.07
C ARG A 233 -9.72 19.22 -16.05
N PRO A 234 -9.88 19.58 -14.76
CA PRO A 234 -9.12 18.98 -13.69
C PRO A 234 -9.53 17.51 -13.52
N GLN A 235 -8.53 16.65 -13.34
CA GLN A 235 -8.65 15.21 -13.20
C GLN A 235 -7.59 14.71 -12.21
N ASN A 236 -7.99 13.82 -11.32
CA ASN A 236 -7.08 13.25 -10.33
C ASN A 236 -6.55 11.91 -10.83
N PHE A 237 -5.29 11.63 -10.58
CA PHE A 237 -4.64 10.39 -10.99
C PHE A 237 -3.75 9.81 -9.89
N GLU A 238 -3.62 8.49 -9.91
CA GLU A 238 -2.91 7.72 -8.88
C GLU A 238 -1.79 6.92 -9.53
N ILE A 239 -0.56 7.12 -9.08
CA ILE A 239 0.61 6.34 -9.51
C ILE A 239 0.97 5.37 -8.38
N LEU A 240 1.16 4.09 -8.71
CA LEU A 240 1.63 3.06 -7.78
C LEU A 240 3.18 3.06 -7.77
N LEU A 241 3.82 3.25 -6.61
CA LEU A 241 5.29 3.40 -6.55
C LEU A 241 6.04 2.14 -6.04
N THR A 242 5.36 1.30 -5.26
CA THR A 242 6.00 0.38 -4.28
C THR A 242 6.48 -0.98 -4.79
N PRO A 243 6.58 -1.22 -6.10
CA PRO A 243 7.57 -2.19 -6.51
C PRO A 243 8.65 -1.61 -7.42
N VAL A 244 8.63 -0.31 -7.71
CA VAL A 244 9.41 0.24 -8.81
C VAL A 244 10.71 0.87 -8.33
N VAL A 245 10.66 1.62 -7.22
CA VAL A 245 11.74 2.49 -6.75
C VAL A 245 11.43 2.98 -5.33
N ASP A 246 12.40 3.54 -4.61
CA ASP A 246 12.13 4.27 -3.36
C ASP A 246 11.07 5.36 -3.59
N ASN A 247 10.04 5.36 -2.73
CA ASN A 247 8.87 6.22 -2.89
C ASN A 247 9.24 7.72 -2.82
N ASP A 248 10.20 8.10 -1.97
CA ASP A 248 10.60 9.49 -1.78
C ASP A 248 11.46 9.97 -2.96
N ALA A 249 12.36 9.13 -3.47
CA ALA A 249 13.14 9.42 -4.66
C ALA A 249 12.25 9.64 -5.89
N MET A 250 11.26 8.77 -6.10
CA MET A 250 10.32 8.89 -7.22
C MET A 250 9.39 10.09 -7.08
N HIS A 251 8.91 10.35 -5.87
CA HIS A 251 8.12 11.54 -5.58
C HIS A 251 8.91 12.82 -5.90
N THR A 252 10.17 12.88 -5.48
CA THR A 252 11.09 13.99 -5.77
C THR A 252 11.34 14.15 -7.27
N PHE A 253 11.52 13.03 -7.99
CA PHE A 253 11.67 13.04 -9.45
C PHE A 253 10.44 13.64 -10.13
N ILE A 254 9.22 13.17 -9.81
CA ILE A 254 7.98 13.65 -10.42
C ILE A 254 7.77 15.14 -10.09
N TRP A 255 8.03 15.55 -8.84
CA TRP A 255 7.96 16.94 -8.43
C TRP A 255 8.91 17.84 -9.23
N THR A 256 10.16 17.40 -9.41
CA THR A 256 11.17 18.14 -10.19
C THR A 256 10.78 18.19 -11.66
N ALA A 257 10.29 17.09 -12.23
CA ALA A 257 9.82 17.01 -13.62
C ALA A 257 8.61 17.90 -13.88
N TRP A 258 7.72 18.05 -12.90
CA TRP A 258 6.60 18.99 -12.97
C TRP A 258 7.07 20.45 -12.90
N THR A 259 8.02 20.75 -12.00
CA THR A 259 8.53 22.12 -11.81
C THR A 259 9.37 22.57 -13.00
N ASP A 260 10.14 21.67 -13.60
CA ASP A 260 10.94 21.89 -14.80
C ASP A 260 10.74 20.76 -15.83
N PRO A 261 9.71 20.86 -16.68
CA PRO A 261 9.46 19.88 -17.74
C PRO A 261 10.60 19.81 -18.78
N ALA A 262 11.35 20.90 -18.97
CA ALA A 262 12.45 20.92 -19.92
C ALA A 262 13.62 20.08 -19.40
N TRP A 263 13.91 20.14 -18.10
CA TRP A 263 14.86 19.25 -17.43
C TRP A 263 14.50 17.78 -17.61
N ALA A 264 13.23 17.40 -17.36
CA ALA A 264 12.77 16.02 -17.53
C ALA A 264 12.91 15.55 -18.98
N SER A 265 12.54 16.41 -19.94
CA SER A 265 12.68 16.10 -21.36
C SER A 265 14.14 15.90 -21.78
N THR A 266 15.06 16.67 -21.20
CA THR A 266 16.50 16.61 -21.51
C THR A 266 17.10 15.30 -20.99
N ILE A 267 16.81 14.94 -19.73
CA ILE A 267 17.30 13.69 -19.14
C ILE A 267 16.75 12.49 -19.90
N LEU A 268 15.44 12.45 -20.14
CA LEU A 268 14.77 11.29 -20.75
C LEU A 268 15.06 11.16 -22.26
N SER A 269 15.52 12.22 -22.91
CA SER A 269 15.96 12.19 -24.32
C SER A 269 17.46 11.89 -24.47
N SER A 270 18.24 11.96 -23.39
CA SER A 270 19.69 11.76 -23.44
C SER A 270 20.07 10.32 -23.82
N GLN A 271 21.29 10.15 -24.35
CA GLN A 271 21.84 8.82 -24.64
C GLN A 271 22.16 8.02 -23.37
N ASP A 272 22.50 8.71 -22.28
CA ASP A 272 22.81 8.12 -20.97
C ASP A 272 21.63 8.17 -19.98
N ARG A 273 20.40 8.24 -20.51
CA ARG A 273 19.18 8.40 -19.69
C ARG A 273 19.01 7.33 -18.61
N VAL A 274 19.49 6.12 -18.83
CA VAL A 274 19.44 5.02 -17.85
C VAL A 274 20.42 5.29 -16.71
N GLY A 275 21.66 5.68 -17.00
CA GLY A 275 22.66 6.01 -15.99
C GLY A 275 22.22 7.19 -15.13
N SER A 276 21.78 8.28 -15.78
CA SER A 276 21.29 9.48 -15.10
C SER A 276 20.08 9.19 -14.20
N LEU A 277 19.09 8.41 -14.67
CA LEU A 277 17.95 8.04 -13.83
C LEU A 277 18.35 7.12 -12.68
N THR A 278 19.29 6.21 -12.89
CA THR A 278 19.77 5.32 -11.83
C THR A 278 20.41 6.14 -10.72
N GLU A 279 21.22 7.14 -11.05
CA GLU A 279 21.84 8.05 -10.08
C GLU A 279 20.81 8.85 -9.30
N ILE A 280 19.81 9.44 -9.99
CA ILE A 280 18.76 10.24 -9.36
C ILE A 280 17.87 9.40 -8.45
N LEU A 281 17.47 8.22 -8.91
CA LEU A 281 16.50 7.36 -8.21
C LEU A 281 17.13 6.47 -7.14
N SER A 282 18.45 6.27 -7.19
CA SER A 282 19.21 5.53 -6.17
C SER A 282 19.98 6.47 -5.23
N ALA A 283 19.85 7.78 -5.39
CA ALA A 283 20.48 8.76 -4.52
C ALA A 283 20.07 8.45 -3.07
N PRO A 284 21.04 8.34 -2.13
CA PRO A 284 20.73 8.07 -0.74
C PRO A 284 19.73 9.12 -0.25
N ARG A 285 18.79 8.71 0.59
CA ARG A 285 17.97 9.66 1.35
C ARG A 285 18.93 10.69 1.92
N ALA A 286 18.81 11.94 1.47
CA ALA A 286 19.21 13.02 2.34
C ALA A 286 18.31 12.82 3.56
N GLU A 287 18.86 12.26 4.63
CA GLU A 287 18.24 12.37 5.94
C GLU A 287 17.81 13.84 6.04
N GLU A 288 16.58 14.10 6.50
CA GLU A 288 16.17 15.45 6.81
C GLU A 288 16.88 15.87 8.11
N PRO A 289 17.96 16.67 8.03
CA PRO A 289 18.07 17.78 8.95
C PRO A 289 17.95 19.12 8.23
N LEU A 290 17.98 19.14 6.89
CA LEU A 290 18.03 20.41 6.13
C LEU A 290 16.67 21.08 5.89
N LEU A 291 15.56 20.33 5.95
CA LEU A 291 14.21 20.93 5.92
C LEU A 291 13.82 21.52 7.28
N GLN A 292 14.22 20.89 8.39
CA GLN A 292 14.02 21.44 9.73
C GLN A 292 14.90 22.67 9.98
N GLU A 293 16.15 22.69 9.48
CA GLU A 293 17.03 23.86 9.61
C GLU A 293 16.57 25.05 8.75
N LYS A 294 16.06 24.82 7.54
CA LYS A 294 15.46 25.89 6.72
C LYS A 294 14.16 26.43 7.33
N MET A 295 13.32 25.56 7.90
CA MET A 295 12.06 25.96 8.54
C MET A 295 12.29 26.70 9.88
N ASN A 296 13.34 26.35 10.62
CA ASN A 296 13.75 27.07 11.84
C ASN A 296 14.39 28.43 11.51
N ARG A 297 15.29 28.52 10.51
CA ARG A 297 15.89 29.81 10.11
C ARG A 297 14.86 30.81 9.56
N GLN A 298 13.78 30.32 8.95
CA GLN A 298 12.69 31.17 8.44
C GLN A 298 11.71 31.59 9.55
N SER A 299 11.63 30.84 10.66
CA SER A 299 10.86 31.22 11.84
C SER A 299 11.62 32.24 12.70
N ASP A 300 12.94 32.13 12.79
CA ASP A 300 13.80 33.08 13.52
C ASP A 300 13.88 34.45 12.83
N SER A 301 13.87 34.50 11.49
CA SER A 301 13.88 35.78 10.75
C SER A 301 12.55 36.54 10.87
N VAL A 302 11.42 35.83 10.96
CA VAL A 302 10.08 36.41 11.16
C VAL A 302 9.87 36.86 12.62
N GLY A 303 10.50 36.17 13.59
CA GLY A 303 10.48 36.55 15.01
C GLY A 303 11.23 37.85 15.31
N VAL A 304 12.36 38.09 14.63
CA VAL A 304 13.18 39.29 14.83
C VAL A 304 12.54 40.55 14.22
N GLU A 305 11.81 40.43 13.10
CA GLU A 305 11.09 41.56 12.51
C GLU A 305 9.85 41.99 13.30
N ARG A 306 9.15 41.07 13.97
CA ARG A 306 8.00 41.42 14.83
C ARG A 306 8.42 42.06 16.15
N SER A 307 9.59 41.71 16.69
CA SER A 307 10.10 42.32 17.93
C SER A 307 10.46 43.80 17.76
N LYS A 308 10.96 44.22 16.58
CA LYS A 308 11.25 45.64 16.29
C LYS A 308 10.02 46.52 16.05
N LYS A 309 8.83 45.96 15.89
CA LYS A 309 7.59 46.70 15.58
C LYS A 309 6.64 46.88 16.77
N GLY A 310 6.98 46.32 17.93
CA GLY A 310 6.13 46.31 19.13
C GLY A 310 6.31 47.49 20.09
N ASP A 311 7.31 48.35 19.90
CA ASP A 311 7.73 49.31 20.93
C ASP A 311 7.41 50.79 20.63
N ILE A 312 6.53 51.06 19.65
CA ILE A 312 6.05 52.41 19.34
C ILE A 312 4.53 52.37 19.21
N GLY A 313 3.82 52.57 20.32
CA GLY A 313 2.36 52.62 20.30
C GLY A 313 1.67 52.73 21.65
N GLU A 314 2.23 53.50 22.59
CA GLU A 314 1.51 53.90 23.80
C GLU A 314 0.58 55.11 23.50
N ARG A 315 -0.60 55.10 24.12
CA ARG A 315 -1.60 56.18 24.30
C ARG A 315 -2.69 56.35 23.22
N ILE A 316 -3.95 56.15 23.62
CA ILE A 316 -4.94 57.23 23.92
C ILE A 316 -6.33 56.62 24.25
N SER A 317 -6.94 57.16 25.33
CA SER A 317 -8.38 57.31 25.66
C SER A 317 -9.24 56.05 25.86
N SER A 318 -9.67 55.68 27.08
CA SER A 318 -10.58 56.35 28.05
C SER A 318 -12.09 56.32 27.69
N LYS A 319 -12.84 55.68 28.61
CA LYS A 319 -14.27 55.85 28.97
C LYS A 319 -15.37 55.51 27.94
N HIS A 320 -16.13 54.44 28.19
CA HIS A 320 -17.43 54.54 28.86
C HIS A 320 -18.03 53.17 29.21
N SER A 321 -18.99 53.22 30.12
CA SER A 321 -19.44 52.21 31.06
C SER A 321 -20.89 51.76 30.80
N PHE A 322 -21.10 50.43 30.74
CA PHE A 322 -22.23 49.65 31.27
C PHE A 322 -23.67 49.84 30.67
N PRO A 323 -24.68 48.99 30.99
CA PRO A 323 -24.97 47.70 30.32
C PRO A 323 -26.50 47.43 30.10
N ARG A 324 -26.80 46.18 29.69
CA ARG A 324 -28.10 45.48 29.49
C ARG A 324 -28.85 45.71 28.19
#